data_AF-A0A952P0W0-F1
#
_entry.id   AF-A0A952P0W0-F1
#
_cell.length_a   1.000
_cell.length_b   1.000
_cell.length_c   1.000
_cell.angle_alpha   90.00
_cell.angle_beta   90.00
_cell.angle_gamma   90.00
#
_symmetry.space_group_name_H-M   'P 1'
#
loop_
_entity.id
_entity.type
_entity.pdbx_description
1 polymer ?
#
loop_
_entity_poly.entity_id
_entity_poly.type
_entity_poly.pdbx_seq_one_letter_code
_entity_poly.pdbx_strand_id
1 'polypeptide(L)'
;MNKIDPRPFKPFISLMLIVVTLLGVVFLQMEERRLGYSLLKLRREHKAVLDEKRNQEIQLAKITRPQLLESMAQSHFTLKKISANQIIHLSGEGVRTVMGTENRP
;
A
#
# COMPACT_ATOMS: atom_id res chain seq x y z
N MET A 1 5.19 65.39 32.84
CA MET A 1 4.50 64.17 32.35
C MET A 1 3.33 64.62 31.48
N ASN A 2 3.50 64.66 30.16
CA ASN A 2 2.46 65.17 29.27
C ASN A 2 1.36 64.10 29.13
N LYS A 3 0.16 64.37 29.65
CA LYS A 3 -0.97 63.42 29.60
C LYS A 3 -1.58 63.50 28.20
N ILE A 4 -1.22 62.55 27.35
CA ILE A 4 -1.82 62.42 26.01
C ILE A 4 -3.28 62.00 26.20
N ASP A 5 -4.20 62.86 25.76
CA ASP A 5 -5.63 62.63 25.86
C ASP A 5 -6.04 61.56 24.82
N PRO A 6 -6.59 60.38 25.21
CA PRO A 6 -6.80 59.25 24.30
C PRO A 6 -8.12 59.30 23.51
N ARG A 7 -8.95 60.31 23.76
CA ARG A 7 -10.26 60.51 23.12
C ARG A 7 -10.23 60.59 21.58
N PRO A 8 -9.27 61.27 20.91
CA PRO A 8 -9.23 61.35 19.46
C PRO A 8 -8.75 60.04 18.78
N PHE A 9 -8.10 59.13 19.50
CA PHE A 9 -7.60 57.87 18.93
C PHE A 9 -8.66 56.76 18.84
N LYS A 10 -9.73 56.83 19.65
CA LYS A 10 -10.82 55.85 19.65
C LYS A 10 -11.44 55.56 18.26
N PRO A 11 -11.82 56.55 17.43
CA PRO A 11 -12.39 56.26 16.12
C PRO A 11 -11.38 55.63 15.16
N PHE A 12 -10.10 56.00 15.26
CA PHE A 12 -9.05 55.44 14.42
C PHE A 12 -8.81 53.96 14.71
N ILE A 13 -8.79 53.59 16.00
CA ILE A 13 -8.65 52.21 16.45
C ILE A 13 -9.87 51.37 16.05
N SER A 14 -11.08 51.93 16.18
CA SER A 14 -12.31 51.26 15.73
C SER A 14 -12.28 50.95 14.23
N LEU A 15 -11.91 51.94 13.40
CA LEU A 15 -11.78 51.77 11.96
C LEU A 15 -10.69 50.76 11.60
N MET A 16 -9.53 50.84 12.25
CA MET A 16 -8.42 49.91 12.04
C MET A 16 -8.83 48.46 12.37
N LEU A 17 -9.58 48.26 13.46
CA LEU A 17 -10.07 46.95 13.86
C LEU A 17 -11.04 46.39 12.82
N ILE A 18 -11.97 47.21 12.30
CA ILE A 18 -12.89 46.81 11.22
C ILE A 18 -12.13 46.40 9.96
N VAL A 19 -11.10 47.16 9.56
CA VAL A 19 -10.31 46.86 8.36
C VAL A 19 -9.51 45.56 8.55
N VAL A 20 -8.88 45.37 9.72
CA VAL A 20 -8.11 44.16 10.02
C VAL A 20 -9.02 42.93 10.08
N THR A 21 -10.22 43.03 10.64
CA THR A 21 -11.14 41.89 10.67
C THR A 21 -11.65 41.54 9.28
N LEU A 22 -11.99 42.53 8.45
CA LEU A 22 -12.38 42.28 7.05
C LEU A 22 -11.26 41.59 6.27
N LEU A 23 -10.03 42.12 6.36
CA LEU A 23 -8.88 41.53 5.70
C LEU A 23 -8.59 40.13 6.26
N GLY A 24 -8.63 39.96 7.59
CA GLY A 24 -8.40 38.68 8.26
C GLY A 24 -9.34 37.59 7.77
N VAL A 25 -10.63 37.87 7.60
CA VAL A 25 -11.59 36.90 7.04
C VAL A 25 -11.23 36.51 5.62
N VAL A 26 -10.82 37.47 4.78
CA VAL A 26 -10.41 37.19 3.39
C VAL A 26 -9.12 36.36 3.36
N PHE A 27 -8.14 36.68 4.21
CA PHE A 27 -6.90 35.92 4.33
C PHE A 27 -7.17 34.49 4.78
N LEU A 28 -8.06 34.28 5.76
CA LEU A 28 -8.40 32.96 6.25
C LEU A 28 -9.02 32.08 5.15
N GLN A 29 -9.95 32.64 4.36
CA GLN A 29 -10.53 31.94 3.20
C GLN A 29 -9.49 31.62 2.12
N MET A 30 -8.52 32.51 1.90
CA MET A 30 -7.43 32.27 0.95
C MET A 30 -6.45 31.19 1.44
N GLU A 31 -6.17 31.13 2.75
CA GLU A 31 -5.34 30.09 3.35
C GLU A 31 -6.01 28.72 3.28
N GLU A 32 -7.31 28.62 3.58
CA GLU A 32 -8.06 27.37 3.44
C GLU A 32 -8.00 26.82 2.01
N ARG A 33 -8.12 27.69 0.99
CA ARG A 33 -7.98 27.26 -0.42
C ARG A 33 -6.56 26.78 -0.72
N ARG A 34 -5.53 27.52 -0.28
CA ARG A 34 -4.12 27.14 -0.50
C ARG A 34 -3.77 25.81 0.18
N LEU A 35 -4.19 25.64 1.43
CA LEU A 35 -3.97 24.43 2.22
C LEU A 35 -4.77 23.26 1.63
N GLY A 36 -6.01 23.50 1.21
CA GLY A 36 -6.84 22.49 0.55
C GLY A 36 -6.19 21.89 -0.70
N TYR A 37 -5.64 22.74 -1.59
CA TYR A 37 -4.91 22.25 -2.77
C TYR A 37 -3.63 21.50 -2.41
N SER A 38 -2.92 21.96 -1.38
CA SER A 38 -1.67 21.33 -0.92
C SER A 38 -1.94 19.95 -0.32
N LEU A 39 -3.01 19.81 0.49
CA LEU A 39 -3.43 18.54 1.06
C LEU A 39 -3.93 17.56 0.01
N LEU A 40 -4.68 18.02 -0.99
CA LEU A 40 -5.15 17.17 -2.09
C LEU A 40 -3.98 16.63 -2.91
N LYS A 41 -2.97 17.48 -3.18
CA LYS A 41 -1.75 17.08 -3.88
C LYS A 41 -0.98 16.04 -3.05
N LEU A 42 -0.77 16.32 -1.76
CA LEU A 42 -0.05 15.42 -0.85
C LEU A 42 -0.76 14.06 -0.70
N ARG A 43 -2.10 14.05 -0.64
CA ARG A 43 -2.90 12.81 -0.62
C ARG A 43 -2.73 11.98 -1.88
N ARG A 44 -2.67 12.62 -3.05
CA ARG A 44 -2.46 11.92 -4.33
C ARG A 44 -1.06 11.31 -4.42
N GLU A 45 -0.05 12.06 -4.02
CA GLU A 45 1.34 11.58 -3.99
C GLU A 45 1.50 10.41 -3.01
N HIS A 46 0.93 10.51 -1.80
CA HIS A 46 0.94 9.41 -0.84
C HIS A 46 0.23 8.16 -1.34
N LYS A 47 -0.90 8.33 -2.03
CA LYS A 47 -1.64 7.20 -2.62
C LYS A 47 -0.80 6.49 -3.68
N ALA A 48 -0.15 7.24 -4.58
CA ALA A 48 0.71 6.69 -5.62
C ALA A 48 1.88 5.87 -5.03
N VAL A 49 2.54 6.39 -4.00
CA VAL A 49 3.63 5.66 -3.31
C VAL A 49 3.11 4.40 -2.62
N LEU A 50 1.92 4.44 -2.02
CA LEU A 50 1.33 3.27 -1.36
C LEU A 50 0.97 2.17 -2.37
N ASP A 51 0.40 2.56 -3.51
CA ASP A 51 0.03 1.64 -4.59
C ASP A 51 1.27 0.98 -5.21
N GLU A 52 2.36 1.74 -5.38
CA GLU A 52 3.65 1.21 -5.84
C GLU A 52 4.24 0.20 -4.85
N LYS A 53 4.25 0.50 -3.55
CA LYS A 53 4.70 -0.44 -2.52
C LYS A 53 3.91 -1.74 -2.53
N ARG A 54 2.58 -1.66 -2.64
CA ARG A 54 1.72 -2.86 -2.73
C ARG A 54 2.04 -3.68 -3.97
N ASN A 55 2.32 -3.04 -5.10
CA ASN A 55 2.67 -3.75 -6.33
C ASN A 55 4.01 -4.50 -6.17
N GLN A 56 5.00 -3.86 -5.54
CA GLN A 56 6.30 -4.47 -5.23
C GLN A 56 6.17 -5.64 -4.24
N GLU A 57 5.35 -5.49 -3.19
CA GLU A 57 5.04 -6.58 -2.25
C GLU A 57 4.35 -7.77 -2.94
N ILE A 58 3.39 -7.50 -3.85
CA ILE A 58 2.74 -8.55 -4.64
C ILE A 58 3.75 -9.26 -5.55
N GLN A 59 4.66 -8.52 -6.20
CA GLN A 59 5.69 -9.11 -7.04
C GLN A 59 6.67 -9.97 -6.22
N LEU A 60 7.11 -9.47 -5.06
CA LEU A 60 7.95 -10.24 -4.15
C LEU A 60 7.23 -11.51 -3.66
N ALA A 61 5.96 -11.39 -3.27
CA ALA A 61 5.16 -12.55 -2.85
C ALA A 61 4.98 -13.58 -3.98
N LYS A 62 4.82 -13.13 -5.23
CA LYS A 62 4.74 -13.98 -6.42
C LYS A 62 6.04 -14.72 -6.73
N ILE A 63 7.20 -14.13 -6.44
CA ILE A 63 8.50 -14.76 -6.65
C ILE A 63 8.81 -15.71 -5.48
N THR A 64 8.60 -15.25 -4.24
CA THR A 64 8.95 -16.02 -3.05
C THR A 64 8.06 -17.24 -2.83
N ARG A 65 6.75 -17.18 -3.11
CA ARG A 65 5.87 -18.35 -2.87
C ARG A 65 6.21 -19.59 -3.71
N PRO A 66 6.36 -19.53 -5.05
CA PRO A 66 6.76 -20.69 -5.85
C PRO A 66 8.23 -21.05 -5.63
N GLN A 67 9.12 -20.07 -5.50
CA GLN A 67 10.56 -20.33 -5.43
C GLN A 67 11.01 -20.88 -4.07
N LEU A 68 10.36 -20.45 -2.97
CA LEU A 68 10.58 -21.03 -1.64
C LEU A 68 10.01 -22.46 -1.57
N LEU A 69 8.86 -22.71 -2.21
CA LEU A 69 8.27 -24.04 -2.30
C LEU A 69 9.15 -24.96 -3.13
N GLU A 70 9.71 -24.49 -4.25
CA GLU A 70 10.62 -25.24 -5.11
C GLU A 70 11.96 -25.51 -4.41
N SER A 71 12.55 -24.53 -3.73
CA SER A 71 13.80 -24.74 -2.98
C SER A 71 13.62 -25.65 -1.77
N MET A 72 12.51 -25.52 -1.03
CA MET A 72 12.19 -26.42 0.08
C MET A 72 11.85 -27.82 -0.42
N ALA A 73 11.10 -27.93 -1.52
CA ALA A 73 10.81 -29.21 -2.15
C ALA A 73 12.08 -29.88 -2.65
N GLN A 74 13.04 -29.14 -3.21
CA GLN A 74 14.28 -29.69 -3.75
C GLN A 74 15.32 -30.00 -2.66
N SER A 75 15.28 -29.32 -1.51
CA SER A 75 16.20 -29.57 -0.39
C SER A 75 15.72 -30.64 0.59
N HIS A 76 14.41 -30.72 0.86
CA HIS A 76 13.83 -31.67 1.82
C HIS A 76 13.18 -32.89 1.17
N PHE A 77 12.80 -32.81 -0.11
CA PHE A 77 12.31 -33.96 -0.87
C PHE A 77 13.28 -34.22 -2.02
N THR A 78 13.65 -35.49 -2.24
CA THR A 78 14.48 -35.89 -3.38
C THR A 78 13.66 -35.86 -4.69
N LEU A 79 12.97 -34.76 -4.96
CA LEU A 79 12.09 -34.59 -6.11
C LEU A 79 12.94 -34.27 -7.33
N LYS A 80 13.30 -35.32 -8.05
CA LYS A 80 13.83 -35.22 -9.41
C LYS A 80 12.76 -34.58 -10.30
N LYS A 81 13.15 -33.58 -11.10
CA LYS A 81 12.28 -32.81 -12.01
C LYS A 81 11.35 -33.75 -12.80
N ILE A 82 10.04 -33.68 -12.55
CA ILE A 82 9.06 -34.62 -13.11
C ILE A 82 8.88 -34.31 -14.59
N SER A 83 9.33 -35.21 -15.48
CA SER A 83 9.04 -35.16 -16.92
C SER A 83 7.62 -35.65 -17.18
N ALA A 84 6.90 -35.00 -18.09
CA ALA A 84 5.46 -35.11 -18.33
C ALA A 84 4.88 -36.50 -18.71
N ASN A 85 5.67 -37.58 -18.67
CA ASN A 85 5.26 -38.92 -19.10
C ASN A 85 5.59 -40.04 -18.08
N GLN A 86 5.70 -39.71 -16.79
CA GLN A 86 6.04 -40.68 -15.75
C GLN A 86 4.82 -41.04 -14.88
N ILE A 87 4.39 -42.31 -14.92
CA ILE A 87 3.29 -42.85 -14.11
C ILE A 87 3.84 -43.14 -12.70
N ILE A 88 3.27 -42.49 -11.68
CA ILE A 88 3.68 -42.64 -10.28
C ILE A 88 2.91 -43.80 -9.67
N HIS A 89 3.60 -44.90 -9.34
CA HIS A 89 3.01 -46.03 -8.63
C HIS A 89 3.02 -45.74 -7.12
N LEU A 90 1.87 -45.35 -6.57
CA LEU A 90 1.66 -45.24 -5.13
C LEU A 90 1.35 -46.63 -4.57
N SER A 91 2.38 -47.42 -4.28
CA SER A 91 2.22 -48.72 -3.61
C SER A 91 1.96 -48.49 -2.13
N GLY A 92 0.68 -48.37 -1.76
CA GLY A 92 0.22 -48.61 -0.39
C GLY A 92 0.41 -50.08 -0.04
N GLU A 93 1.00 -50.32 1.13
CA GLU A 93 1.13 -51.62 1.80
C GLU A 93 -0.15 -52.47 1.65
N GLY A 94 -0.05 -53.63 1.00
CA GLY A 94 -1.04 -54.71 1.17
C GLY A 94 -1.90 -55.14 -0.01
N VAL A 95 -1.58 -54.80 -1.26
CA VAL A 95 -2.32 -55.36 -2.43
C VAL A 95 -1.48 -56.43 -3.12
N ARG A 96 -1.88 -57.69 -2.94
CA ARG A 96 -1.40 -58.87 -3.68
C ARG A 96 -1.44 -58.59 -5.19
N THR A 97 -0.29 -58.41 -5.81
CA THR A 97 -0.17 -58.49 -7.27
C THR A 97 -0.26 -59.96 -7.66
N VAL A 98 -1.47 -60.40 -8.02
CA VAL A 98 -1.66 -61.64 -8.77
C VAL A 98 -1.02 -61.42 -10.13
N MET A 99 0.01 -62.21 -10.41
CA MET A 99 0.69 -62.25 -11.70
C MET A 99 -0.28 -62.89 -12.71
N GLY A 100 -1.03 -62.06 -13.43
CA GLY A 100 -1.84 -62.48 -14.57
C GLY A 100 -0.92 -62.83 -15.73
N THR A 101 -0.59 -64.12 -15.86
CA THR A 101 -0.09 -64.68 -17.12
C THR A 101 -1.27 -64.77 -18.08
N GLU A 102 -1.57 -63.71 -18.81
CA GLU A 102 -2.47 -63.78 -19.95
C GLU A 102 -1.62 -63.89 -21.21
N ASN A 103 -1.38 -65.14 -21.60
CA ASN A 103 -0.83 -65.52 -22.88
C ASN A 103 -1.93 -66.26 -23.63
N ARG A 104 -2.45 -65.66 -24.71
CA ARG A 104 -3.09 -66.28 -25.90
C ARG A 104 -3.78 -65.21 -26.75
N PRO A 105 -4.10 -65.48 -28.03
CA PRO A 105 -3.93 -66.72 -28.79
C PRO A 105 -2.62 -66.83 -29.58
#